data_AF-A0A963EL70-F1
#
_entry.id   AF-A0A963EL70-F1
#
_cell.length_a   1.000
_cell.length_b   1.000
_cell.length_c   1.000
_cell.angle_alpha   90.00
_cell.angle_beta   90.00
_cell.angle_gamma   90.00
#
_symmetry.space_group_name_H-M   'P 1'
#
loop_
_entity.id
_entity.type
_entity.pdbx_description
1 polymer ?
#
loop_
_entity_poly.entity_id
_entity_poly.type
_entity_poly.pdbx_seq_one_letter_code
_entity_poly.pdbx_strand_id
1 'polypeptide(L)'
;MEYQIGQRWASHADAQLGLGIVVDIDGRRVTLAFPAVDEERTYAIENAPLTRLRFKAGDYISTIDNLELKVTAVREQQGLLVYIGIDHHEQERTVSELELDAFVQLTTPQQRLLNGHFDRNEEFALRVATFTHADALQRSPVRGLLGSRTSLLPHQVYIAAEVGRRYAPRVLLADEVGLGKTIEAGMIIQQQLLTGRSTRVLVLVPPSLLHQWLVEMLRRFNLRFSLFDQQRLDAHEDENPFETEQLVLSSLEHLLQRPELSRQALDASWDLVAIDEAHHLHWSAQGAGD
;
A
#
# COMPACT_ATOMS: atom_id res chain seq x y z
N MET A 1 -36.08 16.78 20.47
CA MET A 1 -35.70 15.54 19.76
C MET A 1 -36.32 14.40 20.54
N GLU A 2 -36.98 13.46 19.87
CA GLU A 2 -37.62 12.33 20.54
C GLU A 2 -36.61 11.17 20.62
N TYR A 3 -36.11 10.93 21.83
CA TYR A 3 -35.30 9.74 22.10
C TYR A 3 -36.20 8.50 22.00
N GLN A 4 -35.66 7.42 21.47
CA GLN A 4 -36.33 6.12 21.48
C GLN A 4 -35.35 5.04 21.89
N ILE A 5 -35.86 4.02 22.57
CA ILE A 5 -35.08 2.86 23.00
C ILE A 5 -34.46 2.20 21.78
N GLY A 6 -33.17 1.93 21.87
CA GLY A 6 -32.35 1.31 20.81
C GLY A 6 -31.63 2.28 19.88
N GLN A 7 -31.89 3.59 19.95
CA GLN A 7 -31.16 4.57 19.13
C GLN A 7 -29.70 4.68 19.55
N ARG A 8 -28.80 4.92 18.58
CA ARG A 8 -27.38 5.14 18.82
C ARG A 8 -27.02 6.62 18.89
N TRP A 9 -26.35 6.99 19.98
CA TRP A 9 -25.97 8.37 20.26
C TRP A 9 -24.55 8.45 20.79
N ALA A 10 -23.81 9.48 20.39
CA ALA A 10 -22.48 9.76 20.89
C ALA A 10 -22.55 10.92 21.89
N SER A 11 -21.81 10.81 22.99
CA SER A 11 -21.60 11.91 23.92
C SER A 11 -20.50 12.84 23.38
N HIS A 12 -20.81 14.12 23.15
CA HIS A 12 -19.78 15.10 22.79
C HIS A 12 -19.08 15.71 24.02
N ALA A 13 -19.60 15.46 25.23
CA ALA A 13 -18.93 15.83 26.47
C ALA A 13 -17.79 14.87 26.83
N ASP A 14 -17.87 13.61 26.37
CA ASP A 14 -16.92 12.56 26.70
C ASP A 14 -16.86 11.55 25.55
N ALA A 15 -15.92 11.79 24.64
CA ALA A 15 -15.75 10.98 23.44
C ALA A 15 -15.15 9.59 23.70
N GLN A 16 -14.53 9.38 24.86
CA GLN A 16 -13.89 8.10 25.21
C GLN A 16 -14.93 7.01 25.45
N LEU A 17 -16.18 7.37 25.73
CA LEU A 17 -17.30 6.46 25.93
C LEU A 17 -17.71 5.73 24.64
N GLY A 18 -17.34 6.24 23.47
CA GLY A 18 -17.78 5.69 22.18
C GLY A 18 -19.27 5.89 21.93
N LEU A 19 -19.88 4.93 21.22
CA LEU A 19 -21.28 4.98 20.81
C LEU A 19 -22.17 4.32 21.88
N GLY A 20 -23.11 5.09 22.44
CA GLY A 20 -24.10 4.63 23.41
C GLY A 20 -25.41 4.18 22.77
N ILE A 21 -26.13 3.28 23.44
CA ILE A 21 -27.47 2.79 23.09
C ILE A 21 -28.46 3.36 24.11
N VAL A 22 -29.55 3.98 23.66
CA VAL A 22 -30.64 4.37 24.56
C VAL A 22 -31.30 3.12 25.13
N VAL A 23 -31.19 2.90 26.43
CA VAL A 23 -31.76 1.72 27.12
C VAL A 23 -33.04 2.04 27.89
N ASP A 24 -33.17 3.27 28.38
CA ASP A 24 -34.32 3.70 29.16
C ASP A 24 -34.63 5.19 28.98
N ILE A 25 -35.91 5.54 29.10
CA ILE A 25 -36.42 6.90 29.00
C ILE A 25 -37.47 7.09 30.10
N ASP A 26 -37.11 7.85 31.13
CA ASP A 26 -37.99 8.15 32.26
C ASP A 26 -38.25 9.67 32.36
N GLY A 27 -39.46 10.08 31.97
CA GLY A 27 -39.93 11.45 32.06
C GLY A 27 -39.05 12.45 31.31
N ARG A 28 -38.15 13.13 32.04
CA ARG A 28 -37.20 14.13 31.50
C ARG A 28 -35.76 13.62 31.40
N ARG A 29 -35.52 12.33 31.64
CA ARG A 29 -34.20 11.71 31.64
C ARG A 29 -34.12 10.64 30.55
N VAL A 30 -32.93 10.51 29.97
CA VAL A 30 -32.58 9.44 29.03
C VAL A 30 -31.33 8.75 29.54
N THR A 31 -31.36 7.41 29.59
CA THR A 31 -30.23 6.59 30.01
C THR A 31 -29.64 5.89 28.79
N LEU A 32 -28.32 6.03 28.62
CA LEU A 32 -27.56 5.39 27.57
C LEU A 32 -26.58 4.40 28.18
N ALA A 33 -26.55 3.18 27.64
CA ALA A 33 -25.49 2.21 27.90
C ALA A 33 -24.37 2.40 26.87
N PHE A 34 -23.11 2.46 27.31
CA PHE A 34 -21.92 2.59 26.47
C PHE A 34 -21.12 1.28 26.50
N PRO A 35 -21.35 0.35 25.55
CA PRO A 35 -20.75 -0.99 25.60
C PRO A 35 -19.22 -1.00 25.49
N ALA A 36 -18.62 0.05 24.91
CA ALA A 36 -17.17 0.16 24.74
C ALA A 36 -16.42 0.26 26.08
N VAL A 37 -17.05 0.82 27.11
CA VAL A 37 -16.47 1.07 28.44
C VAL A 37 -17.25 0.41 29.57
N ASP A 38 -18.29 -0.36 29.24
CA ASP A 38 -19.20 -1.03 30.18
C ASP A 38 -19.77 -0.07 31.24
N GLU A 39 -20.25 1.10 30.80
CA GLU A 39 -20.79 2.16 31.66
C GLU A 39 -22.19 2.59 31.19
N GLU A 40 -23.08 2.91 32.13
CA GLU A 40 -24.36 3.58 31.83
C GLU A 40 -24.33 5.03 32.32
N ARG A 41 -24.84 5.96 31.50
CA ARG A 41 -25.00 7.37 31.89
C ARG A 41 -26.42 7.87 31.63
N THR A 42 -26.96 8.58 32.62
CA THR A 42 -28.27 9.22 32.53
C THR A 42 -28.11 10.73 32.33
N TYR A 43 -28.76 11.27 31.32
CA TYR A 43 -28.74 12.69 30.97
C TYR A 43 -30.14 13.30 31.05
N ALA A 44 -30.22 14.60 31.35
CA ALA A 44 -31.47 15.35 31.23
C ALA A 44 -31.73 15.69 29.75
N ILE A 45 -32.89 15.30 29.21
CA ILE A 45 -33.26 15.41 27.78
C ILE A 45 -33.06 16.83 27.22
N GLU A 46 -33.35 17.87 28.01
CA GLU A 46 -33.28 19.28 27.55
C GLU A 46 -31.84 19.74 27.26
N ASN A 47 -30.86 19.24 28.01
CA ASN A 47 -29.46 19.68 27.96
C ASN A 47 -28.49 18.52 27.75
N ALA A 48 -28.95 17.39 27.22
CA ALA A 48 -28.12 16.21 27.03
C ALA A 48 -27.02 16.53 25.99
N PRO A 49 -25.73 16.37 26.32
CA PRO A 49 -24.64 16.59 25.39
C PRO A 49 -24.49 15.41 24.42
N LEU A 50 -25.60 15.04 23.75
CA LEU A 50 -25.71 13.86 22.93
C LEU A 50 -25.99 14.25 21.49
N THR A 51 -25.26 13.63 20.57
CA THR A 51 -25.46 13.78 19.12
C THR A 51 -25.87 12.43 18.54
N ARG A 52 -27.00 12.38 17.83
CA ARG A 52 -27.45 11.15 17.18
C ARG A 52 -26.52 10.84 16.02
N LEU A 53 -25.93 9.65 16.00
CA LEU A 53 -25.07 9.24 14.92
C LEU A 53 -25.93 8.80 13.73
N ARG A 54 -25.64 9.36 12.55
CA ARG A 54 -26.34 9.02 11.31
C ARG A 54 -25.32 8.87 10.19
N PHE A 55 -25.20 7.66 9.65
CA PHE A 55 -24.40 7.42 8.46
C PHE A 55 -25.21 7.75 7.20
N LYS A 56 -24.50 8.07 6.11
CA LYS A 56 -25.07 8.36 4.79
C LYS A 56 -24.62 7.32 3.78
N ALA A 57 -25.32 7.26 2.65
CA ALA A 57 -24.86 6.47 1.51
C ALA A 57 -23.43 6.90 1.11
N GLY A 58 -22.53 5.93 1.01
CA GLY A 58 -21.11 6.11 0.78
C GLY A 58 -20.23 5.93 2.02
N ASP A 59 -20.79 6.02 3.23
CA ASP A 59 -20.05 5.79 4.46
C ASP A 59 -19.78 4.29 4.69
N TYR A 60 -18.69 4.00 5.41
CA TYR A 60 -18.37 2.65 5.86
C TYR A 60 -18.79 2.51 7.33
N ILE A 61 -19.44 1.39 7.66
CA ILE A 61 -19.84 1.05 9.03
C ILE A 61 -19.34 -0.35 9.38
N SER A 62 -19.05 -0.56 10.67
CA SER A 62 -18.72 -1.85 11.26
C SER A 62 -19.80 -2.29 12.25
N THR A 63 -20.07 -3.60 12.30
CA THR A 63 -20.96 -4.20 13.31
C THR A 63 -20.17 -4.83 14.46
N ILE A 64 -20.87 -5.16 15.54
CA ILE A 64 -20.32 -5.89 16.69
C ILE A 64 -19.73 -7.26 16.29
N ASP A 65 -20.25 -7.87 15.22
CA ASP A 65 -19.77 -9.14 14.66
C ASP A 65 -18.59 -8.98 13.69
N ASN A 66 -17.92 -7.82 13.69
CA ASN A 66 -16.84 -7.46 12.76
C ASN A 66 -17.24 -7.50 11.27
N LEU A 67 -18.52 -7.32 10.94
CA LEU A 67 -18.96 -7.14 9.56
C LEU A 67 -18.74 -5.68 9.16
N GLU A 68 -17.92 -5.46 8.13
CA GLU A 68 -17.76 -4.15 7.50
C GLU A 68 -18.64 -4.06 6.25
N LEU A 69 -19.36 -2.95 6.11
CA LEU A 69 -20.18 -2.69 4.93
C LEU A 69 -20.11 -1.23 4.49
N LYS A 70 -20.25 -1.04 3.17
CA LYS A 70 -20.42 0.28 2.57
C LYS A 70 -21.90 0.58 2.41
N VAL A 71 -22.38 1.62 3.09
CA VAL A 71 -23.80 2.01 3.08
C VAL A 71 -24.20 2.47 1.68
N THR A 72 -25.25 1.88 1.12
CA THR A 72 -25.86 2.28 -0.16
C THR A 72 -27.17 3.02 0.05
N ALA A 73 -27.93 2.65 1.09
CA ALA A 73 -29.18 3.28 1.44
C ALA A 73 -29.41 3.25 2.97
N VAL A 74 -30.22 4.19 3.45
CA VAL A 74 -30.64 4.27 4.86
C VAL A 74 -32.16 4.33 4.91
N ARG A 75 -32.77 3.49 5.73
CA ARG A 75 -34.21 3.47 5.99
C ARG A 75 -34.46 3.76 7.46
N GLU A 76 -35.58 4.38 7.77
CA GLU A 76 -36.03 4.55 9.15
C GLU A 76 -37.26 3.67 9.37
N GLN A 77 -37.20 2.78 10.36
CA GLN A 77 -38.30 1.89 10.74
C GLN A 77 -38.55 2.05 12.24
N GLN A 78 -39.77 2.42 12.60
CA GLN A 78 -40.17 2.63 14.00
C GLN A 78 -39.22 3.58 14.76
N GLY A 79 -38.68 4.58 14.07
CA GLY A 79 -37.74 5.59 14.58
C GLY A 79 -36.31 5.10 14.86
N LEU A 80 -35.98 3.86 14.45
CA LEU A 80 -34.64 3.32 14.37
C LEU A 80 -34.10 3.36 12.93
N LEU A 81 -32.81 3.58 12.79
CA LEU A 81 -32.12 3.58 11.48
C LEU A 81 -31.69 2.16 11.11
N VAL A 82 -31.96 1.81 9.85
CA VAL A 82 -31.57 0.55 9.21
C VAL A 82 -30.70 0.89 8.00
N TYR A 83 -29.47 0.39 8.02
CA TYR A 83 -28.47 0.61 6.99
C TYR A 83 -28.47 -0.56 6.02
N ILE A 84 -28.61 -0.27 4.73
CA ILE A 84 -28.47 -1.25 3.65
C ILE A 84 -27.16 -0.94 2.94
N GLY A 85 -26.35 -1.96 2.70
CA GLY A 85 -25.04 -1.78 2.10
C GLY A 85 -24.48 -3.06 1.52
N ILE A 86 -23.30 -2.95 0.94
CA ILE A 86 -22.57 -4.06 0.32
C ILE A 86 -21.36 -4.38 1.18
N ASP A 87 -21.17 -5.64 1.53
CA ASP A 87 -20.00 -6.13 2.27
C ASP A 87 -18.79 -6.40 1.34
N HIS A 88 -17.66 -6.82 1.92
CA HIS A 88 -16.44 -7.15 1.16
C HIS A 88 -16.60 -8.33 0.20
N HIS A 89 -17.65 -9.13 0.34
CA HIS A 89 -17.98 -10.26 -0.55
C HIS A 89 -19.01 -9.88 -1.62
N GLU A 90 -19.24 -8.57 -1.81
CA GLU A 90 -20.24 -8.03 -2.73
C GLU A 90 -21.68 -8.48 -2.43
N GLN A 91 -21.97 -8.89 -1.19
CA GLN A 91 -23.32 -9.28 -0.77
C GLN A 91 -24.05 -8.10 -0.16
N GLU A 92 -25.34 -7.96 -0.52
CA GLU A 92 -26.21 -6.98 0.12
C GLU A 92 -26.54 -7.44 1.54
N ARG A 93 -26.19 -6.59 2.50
CA ARG A 93 -26.45 -6.79 3.93
C ARG A 93 -27.31 -5.64 4.45
N THR A 94 -28.20 -5.99 5.35
CA THR A 94 -29.02 -5.02 6.09
C THR A 94 -28.62 -5.09 7.55
N VAL A 95 -28.27 -3.95 8.12
CA VAL A 95 -27.76 -3.83 9.50
C VAL A 95 -28.59 -2.80 10.25
N SER A 96 -29.06 -3.16 11.43
CA SER A 96 -29.78 -2.25 12.32
C SER A 96 -28.80 -1.31 13.05
N GLU A 97 -29.21 -0.09 13.42
CA GLU A 97 -28.36 0.77 14.24
C GLU A 97 -27.96 0.13 15.58
N LEU A 98 -28.76 -0.81 16.10
CA LEU A 98 -28.45 -1.61 17.29
C LEU A 98 -27.21 -2.49 17.15
N GLU A 99 -26.92 -2.95 15.92
CA GLU A 99 -25.84 -3.89 15.62
C GLU A 99 -24.52 -3.17 15.32
N LEU A 100 -24.53 -1.83 15.27
CA LEU A 100 -23.33 -1.03 15.04
C LEU A 100 -22.31 -1.24 16.16
N ASP A 101 -21.04 -1.32 15.79
CA ASP A 101 -19.93 -1.36 16.73
C ASP A 101 -19.96 -0.14 17.68
N ALA A 102 -19.60 -0.34 18.94
CA ALA A 102 -19.46 0.71 19.95
C ALA A 102 -18.23 1.60 19.69
N PHE A 103 -17.21 1.08 19.01
CA PHE A 103 -16.01 1.81 18.62
C PHE A 103 -16.19 2.47 17.25
N VAL A 104 -16.97 3.55 17.19
CA VAL A 104 -17.06 4.33 15.96
C VAL A 104 -15.81 5.21 15.81
N GLN A 105 -14.93 4.85 14.88
CA GLN A 105 -13.98 5.82 14.35
C GLN A 105 -14.77 6.89 13.60
N LEU A 106 -14.79 8.12 14.12
CA LEU A 106 -15.35 9.27 13.38
C LEU A 106 -14.48 9.51 12.14
N THR A 107 -14.88 8.94 11.01
CA THR A 107 -14.02 8.83 9.81
C THR A 107 -13.90 10.15 9.04
N THR A 108 -14.89 11.04 9.12
CA THR A 108 -14.90 12.27 8.33
C THR A 108 -14.50 13.52 9.15
N PRO A 109 -13.72 14.46 8.57
CA PRO A 109 -13.36 15.70 9.25
C PRO A 109 -14.58 16.53 9.70
N GLN A 110 -15.68 16.46 8.95
CA GLN A 110 -16.94 17.16 9.28
C GLN A 110 -17.59 16.58 10.55
N GLN A 111 -17.66 15.26 10.69
CA GLN A 111 -18.19 14.62 11.90
C GLN A 111 -17.30 14.90 13.12
N ARG A 112 -15.97 14.86 12.95
CA ARG A 112 -15.01 15.20 14.01
C ARG A 112 -15.22 16.64 14.50
N LEU A 113 -15.37 17.60 13.58
CA LEU A 113 -15.64 18.99 13.89
C LEU A 113 -16.97 19.19 14.64
N LEU A 114 -18.05 18.57 14.16
CA LEU A 114 -19.39 18.68 14.78
C LEU A 114 -19.44 18.06 16.18
N ASN A 115 -18.59 17.07 16.45
CA ASN A 115 -18.46 16.40 17.75
C ASN A 115 -17.35 17.01 18.64
N GLY A 116 -16.83 18.19 18.31
CA GLY A 116 -15.81 18.87 19.13
C GLY A 116 -14.45 18.18 19.17
N HIS A 117 -14.17 17.27 18.23
CA HIS A 117 -12.87 16.62 18.10
C HIS A 117 -11.94 17.48 17.23
N PHE A 118 -11.05 18.20 17.88
CA PHE A 118 -10.08 19.07 17.23
C PHE A 118 -8.68 18.47 17.31
N ASP A 119 -8.01 18.36 16.15
CA ASP A 119 -6.57 18.09 16.09
C ASP A 119 -5.78 19.37 16.40
N ARG A 120 -4.50 19.22 16.72
CA ARG A 120 -3.63 20.39 16.88
C ARG A 120 -3.42 21.06 15.53
N ASN A 121 -3.41 22.40 15.51
CA ASN A 121 -3.18 23.15 14.27
C ASN A 121 -1.83 22.79 13.60
N GLU A 122 -0.82 22.49 14.40
CA GLU A 122 0.50 22.04 13.91
C GLU A 122 0.43 20.70 13.17
N GLU A 123 -0.38 19.75 13.63
CA GLU A 123 -0.58 18.45 13.00
C GLU A 123 -1.33 18.59 11.67
N PHE A 124 -2.35 19.45 11.64
CA PHE A 124 -3.06 19.79 10.42
C PHE A 124 -2.13 20.46 9.40
N ALA A 125 -1.34 21.46 9.83
CA ALA A 125 -0.38 22.14 8.98
C ALA A 125 0.68 21.16 8.44
N LEU A 126 1.21 20.26 9.27
CA LEU A 126 2.15 19.23 8.86
C LEU A 126 1.53 18.28 7.82
N ARG A 127 0.28 17.86 8.01
CA ARG A 127 -0.43 17.01 7.04
C ARG A 127 -0.57 17.68 5.68
N VAL A 128 -0.98 18.95 5.66
CA VAL A 128 -1.10 19.74 4.40
C VAL A 128 0.26 19.93 3.74
N ALA A 129 1.30 20.25 4.52
CA ALA A 129 2.66 20.41 4.01
C ALA A 129 3.19 19.10 3.42
N THR A 130 2.91 17.97 4.08
CA THR A 130 3.29 16.63 3.60
C THR A 130 2.66 16.32 2.25
N PHE A 131 1.36 16.56 2.08
CA PHE A 131 0.70 16.36 0.77
C PHE A 131 1.26 17.28 -0.30
N THR A 132 1.51 18.55 0.03
CA THR A 132 2.10 19.53 -0.90
C THR A 132 3.50 19.08 -1.37
N HIS A 133 4.35 18.61 -0.45
CA HIS A 133 5.67 18.10 -0.79
C HIS A 133 5.61 16.79 -1.58
N ALA A 134 4.72 15.87 -1.20
CA ALA A 134 4.53 14.61 -1.91
C ALA A 134 4.10 14.83 -3.37
N ASP A 135 3.12 15.72 -3.59
CA ASP A 135 2.67 16.10 -4.93
C ASP A 135 3.79 16.75 -5.75
N ALA A 136 4.54 17.70 -5.17
CA ALA A 136 5.67 18.34 -5.84
C ALA A 136 6.75 17.32 -6.27
N LEU A 137 7.06 16.33 -5.42
CA LEU A 137 8.01 15.27 -5.73
C LEU A 137 7.47 14.32 -6.80
N GLN A 138 6.18 13.98 -6.78
CA GLN A 138 5.55 13.11 -7.76
C GLN A 138 5.51 13.70 -9.16
N ARG A 139 5.28 15.02 -9.28
CA ARG A 139 5.27 15.77 -10.55
C ARG A 139 6.66 16.11 -11.08
N SER A 140 7.71 15.88 -10.29
CA SER A 140 9.07 16.23 -10.68
C SER A 140 9.54 15.44 -11.92
N PRO A 141 10.12 16.11 -12.94
CA PRO A 141 10.62 15.45 -14.15
C PRO A 141 11.82 14.53 -13.89
N VAL A 142 12.46 14.66 -12.73
CA VAL A 142 13.61 13.87 -12.26
C VAL A 142 13.20 12.83 -11.20
N ARG A 143 11.89 12.54 -11.07
CA ARG A 143 11.40 11.49 -10.18
C ARG A 143 12.12 10.17 -10.47
N GLY A 144 12.66 9.56 -9.42
CA GLY A 144 13.41 8.32 -9.48
C GLY A 144 14.92 8.45 -9.68
N LEU A 145 15.41 9.65 -10.02
CA LEU A 145 16.85 9.89 -10.27
C LEU A 145 17.56 10.66 -9.15
N LEU A 146 16.80 11.26 -8.22
CA LEU A 146 17.36 12.05 -7.11
C LEU A 146 17.73 11.21 -5.88
N GLY A 147 17.22 9.98 -5.78
CA GLY A 147 17.33 9.14 -4.58
C GLY A 147 18.61 8.31 -4.51
N SER A 148 19.42 8.26 -5.57
CA SER A 148 20.63 7.45 -5.61
C SER A 148 21.76 8.10 -4.81
N ARG A 149 22.46 7.32 -3.98
CA ARG A 149 23.64 7.75 -3.23
C ARG A 149 24.90 7.67 -4.10
N THR A 150 24.87 8.39 -5.22
CA THR A 150 25.92 8.40 -6.24
C THR A 150 26.23 9.84 -6.65
N SER A 151 27.42 10.06 -7.20
CA SER A 151 27.71 11.32 -7.88
C SER A 151 26.82 11.42 -9.12
N LEU A 152 26.14 12.55 -9.29
CA LEU A 152 25.26 12.79 -10.44
C LEU A 152 26.09 13.26 -11.64
N LEU A 153 26.77 12.31 -12.30
CA LEU A 153 27.52 12.61 -13.52
C LEU A 153 26.55 12.88 -14.67
N PRO A 154 26.72 13.97 -15.46
CA PRO A 154 25.75 14.35 -16.48
C PRO A 154 25.42 13.26 -17.50
N HIS A 155 26.41 12.49 -17.97
CA HIS A 155 26.20 11.41 -18.92
C HIS A 155 25.34 10.28 -18.32
N GLN A 156 25.61 9.88 -17.07
CA GLN A 156 24.86 8.82 -16.38
C GLN A 156 23.40 9.22 -16.16
N VAL A 157 23.18 10.45 -15.69
CA VAL A 157 21.82 10.96 -15.45
C VAL A 157 21.04 11.09 -16.77
N TYR A 158 21.72 11.52 -17.85
CA TYR A 158 21.10 11.60 -19.18
C TYR A 158 20.65 10.22 -19.67
N ILE A 159 21.53 9.22 -19.62
CA ILE A 159 21.22 7.84 -20.04
C ILE A 159 20.07 7.30 -19.18
N ALA A 160 20.15 7.44 -17.86
CA ALA A 160 19.11 6.96 -16.96
C ALA A 160 17.75 7.62 -17.25
N ALA A 161 17.71 8.95 -17.44
CA ALA A 161 16.48 9.67 -17.74
C ALA A 161 15.88 9.28 -19.11
N GLU A 162 16.71 9.10 -20.12
CA GLU A 162 16.30 8.77 -21.49
C GLU A 162 15.79 7.33 -21.59
N VAL A 163 16.45 6.40 -20.90
CA VAL A 163 16.08 4.98 -20.91
C VAL A 163 14.96 4.68 -19.93
N GLY A 164 15.03 5.19 -18.71
CA GLY A 164 14.08 4.90 -17.63
C GLY A 164 12.68 5.49 -17.82
N ARG A 165 12.49 6.42 -18.77
CA ARG A 165 11.15 6.92 -19.16
C ARG A 165 10.42 6.00 -20.14
N ARG A 166 11.12 5.09 -20.81
CA ARG A 166 10.53 4.18 -21.79
C ARG A 166 9.71 3.11 -21.06
N TYR A 167 8.61 2.66 -21.67
CA TYR A 167 7.72 1.67 -21.06
C TYR A 167 8.41 0.30 -20.89
N ALA A 168 9.10 -0.18 -21.92
CA ALA A 168 9.85 -1.43 -21.91
C ALA A 168 11.22 -1.19 -22.58
N PRO A 169 12.22 -0.65 -21.86
CA PRO A 169 13.50 -0.31 -22.45
C PRO A 169 14.28 -1.56 -22.86
N ARG A 170 14.70 -1.63 -24.12
CA ARG A 170 15.66 -2.61 -24.63
C ARG A 170 16.89 -1.84 -25.08
N VAL A 171 17.94 -1.84 -24.26
CA VAL A 171 19.15 -1.06 -24.49
C VAL A 171 20.40 -1.89 -24.19
N LEU A 172 21.48 -1.59 -24.89
CA LEU A 172 22.81 -2.11 -24.59
C LEU A 172 23.66 -0.95 -24.10
N LEU A 173 24.09 -1.00 -22.84
CA LEU A 173 25.06 -0.05 -22.28
C LEU A 173 26.46 -0.53 -22.65
N ALA A 174 27.09 0.14 -23.60
CA ALA A 174 28.37 -0.25 -24.18
C ALA A 174 29.48 0.78 -23.91
N ASP A 175 29.31 1.59 -22.87
CA ASP A 175 30.31 2.57 -22.45
C ASP A 175 31.63 1.91 -22.05
N GLU A 176 32.71 2.67 -22.07
CA GLU A 176 34.04 2.20 -21.65
C GLU A 176 34.02 1.60 -20.23
N VAL A 177 34.96 0.70 -19.97
CA VAL A 177 35.13 0.09 -18.66
C VAL A 177 35.45 1.18 -17.64
N GLY A 178 34.72 1.21 -16.53
CA GLY A 178 34.89 2.22 -15.48
C GLY A 178 34.01 3.46 -15.59
N LEU A 179 33.23 3.64 -16.67
CA LEU A 179 32.30 4.78 -16.79
C LEU A 179 31.01 4.63 -15.96
N GLY A 180 30.84 3.51 -15.26
CA GLY A 180 29.75 3.33 -14.29
C GLY A 180 28.46 2.76 -14.88
N LYS A 181 28.56 1.84 -15.86
CA LYS A 181 27.41 1.09 -16.41
C LYS A 181 26.49 0.48 -15.33
N THR A 182 27.07 -0.05 -14.25
CA THR A 182 26.30 -0.57 -13.10
C THR A 182 25.49 0.51 -12.39
N ILE A 183 26.02 1.74 -12.32
CA ILE A 183 25.32 2.89 -11.73
C ILE A 183 24.16 3.31 -12.63
N GLU A 184 24.39 3.39 -13.94
CA GLU A 184 23.35 3.71 -14.93
C GLU A 184 22.23 2.68 -14.90
N ALA A 185 22.57 1.38 -14.91
CA ALA A 185 21.60 0.29 -14.76
C ALA A 185 20.81 0.42 -13.45
N GLY A 186 21.48 0.68 -12.33
CA GLY A 186 20.83 0.91 -11.05
C GLY A 186 19.88 2.11 -11.05
N MET A 187 20.25 3.23 -11.69
CA MET A 187 19.38 4.39 -11.85
C MET A 187 18.15 4.08 -12.70
N ILE A 188 18.32 3.32 -13.79
CA ILE A 188 17.21 2.87 -14.67
C ILE A 188 16.26 1.98 -13.87
N ILE A 189 16.77 0.96 -13.17
CA ILE A 189 15.99 0.05 -12.34
C ILE A 189 15.23 0.84 -11.26
N GLN A 190 15.91 1.70 -10.51
CA GLN A 190 15.31 2.52 -9.46
C GLN A 190 14.18 3.41 -10.02
N GLN A 191 14.39 4.02 -11.19
CA GLN A 191 13.38 4.88 -11.81
C GLN A 191 12.15 4.08 -12.27
N GLN A 192 12.35 2.91 -12.91
CA GLN A 192 11.25 2.05 -13.35
C GLN A 192 10.41 1.55 -12.17
N LEU A 193 11.06 1.14 -11.07
CA LEU A 193 10.39 0.74 -9.83
C LEU A 193 9.63 1.90 -9.17
N LEU A 194 10.27 3.07 -9.00
CA LEU A 194 9.65 4.22 -8.34
C LEU A 194 8.50 4.84 -9.14
N THR A 195 8.46 4.63 -10.45
CA THR A 195 7.36 5.06 -11.31
C THR A 195 6.27 3.99 -11.48
N GLY A 196 6.44 2.80 -10.90
CA GLY A 196 5.49 1.70 -10.99
C GLY A 196 5.39 1.08 -12.38
N ARG A 197 6.37 1.31 -13.24
CA ARG A 197 6.44 0.73 -14.59
C ARG A 197 6.99 -0.69 -14.58
N SER A 198 7.82 -1.00 -13.59
CA SER A 198 8.29 -2.35 -13.30
C SER A 198 8.01 -2.65 -11.84
N THR A 199 7.64 -3.90 -11.56
CA THR A 199 7.52 -4.46 -10.22
C THR A 199 8.52 -5.60 -10.04
N ARG A 200 8.72 -6.39 -11.11
CA ARG A 200 9.58 -7.57 -11.13
C ARG A 200 10.86 -7.31 -11.93
N VAL A 201 12.00 -7.46 -11.27
CA VAL A 201 13.32 -7.21 -11.88
C VAL A 201 14.26 -8.39 -11.64
N LEU A 202 14.82 -8.91 -12.73
CA LEU A 202 15.87 -9.92 -12.70
C LEU A 202 17.20 -9.30 -13.10
N VAL A 203 18.22 -9.50 -12.27
CA VAL A 203 19.60 -9.10 -12.56
C VAL A 203 20.44 -10.36 -12.68
N LEU A 204 21.06 -10.54 -13.84
CA LEU A 204 21.93 -11.68 -14.19
C LEU A 204 23.36 -11.18 -14.32
N VAL A 205 24.26 -11.74 -13.51
CA VAL A 205 25.66 -11.31 -13.46
C VAL A 205 26.58 -12.51 -13.38
N PRO A 206 27.87 -12.39 -13.71
CA PRO A 206 28.87 -13.40 -13.39
C PRO A 206 28.93 -13.69 -11.88
N PRO A 207 29.24 -14.93 -11.44
CA PRO A 207 29.32 -15.29 -10.02
C PRO A 207 30.20 -14.36 -9.19
N SER A 208 31.30 -13.87 -9.78
CA SER A 208 32.25 -12.96 -9.14
C SER A 208 31.68 -11.58 -8.82
N LEU A 209 30.63 -11.14 -9.53
CA LEU A 209 30.02 -9.81 -9.39
C LEU A 209 28.74 -9.81 -8.54
N LEU A 210 28.22 -10.98 -8.15
CA LEU A 210 26.97 -11.09 -7.37
C LEU A 210 26.97 -10.22 -6.11
N HIS A 211 28.01 -10.35 -5.28
CA HIS A 211 28.07 -9.62 -4.02
C HIS A 211 28.29 -8.12 -4.23
N GLN A 212 29.03 -7.73 -5.28
CA GLN A 212 29.19 -6.33 -5.65
C GLN A 212 27.83 -5.73 -6.00
N TRP A 213 27.09 -6.35 -6.92
CA TRP A 213 25.76 -5.90 -7.31
C TRP A 213 24.79 -5.83 -6.13
N LEU A 214 24.75 -6.85 -5.28
CA LEU A 214 23.91 -6.87 -4.09
C LEU A 214 24.20 -5.66 -3.17
N VAL A 215 25.48 -5.38 -2.92
CA VAL A 215 25.91 -4.26 -2.06
C VAL A 215 25.61 -2.92 -2.73
N GLU A 216 25.86 -2.78 -4.03
CA GLU A 216 25.61 -1.52 -4.74
C GLU A 216 24.11 -1.22 -4.82
N MET A 217 23.28 -2.19 -5.19
CA MET A 217 21.82 -2.05 -5.22
C MET A 217 21.28 -1.65 -3.84
N LEU A 218 21.76 -2.28 -2.77
CA LEU A 218 21.33 -1.96 -1.42
C LEU A 218 21.82 -0.58 -0.96
N ARG A 219 23.13 -0.31 -1.06
CA ARG A 219 23.73 0.88 -0.45
C ARG A 219 23.51 2.14 -1.28
N ARG A 220 23.53 2.04 -2.60
CA ARG A 220 23.40 3.20 -3.50
C ARG A 220 21.96 3.47 -3.88
N PHE A 221 21.16 2.43 -4.11
CA PHE A 221 19.80 2.57 -4.65
C PHE A 221 18.70 2.19 -3.65
N ASN A 222 19.07 1.66 -2.47
CA ASN A 222 18.14 1.16 -1.46
C ASN A 222 17.21 0.04 -1.99
N LEU A 223 17.72 -0.75 -2.93
CA LEU A 223 17.02 -1.89 -3.52
C LEU A 223 17.52 -3.19 -2.87
N ARG A 224 16.60 -3.94 -2.27
CA ARG A 224 16.89 -5.20 -1.59
C ARG A 224 16.65 -6.35 -2.56
N PHE A 225 17.69 -6.75 -3.27
CA PHE A 225 17.66 -7.94 -4.11
C PHE A 225 17.82 -9.19 -3.26
N SER A 226 17.05 -10.22 -3.60
CA SER A 226 17.21 -11.57 -3.06
C SER A 226 18.23 -12.32 -3.91
N LEU A 227 19.30 -12.79 -3.26
CA LEU A 227 20.35 -13.59 -3.92
C LEU A 227 19.85 -15.02 -4.10
N PHE A 228 19.90 -15.50 -5.35
CA PHE A 228 19.48 -16.85 -5.73
C PHE A 228 20.73 -17.68 -6.02
N ASP A 229 21.28 -18.26 -4.96
CA ASP A 229 22.35 -19.26 -5.02
C ASP A 229 21.80 -20.67 -5.29
N GLN A 230 22.69 -21.64 -5.51
CA GLN A 230 22.29 -23.02 -5.80
C GLN A 230 21.40 -23.62 -4.71
N GLN A 231 21.74 -23.37 -3.43
CA GLN A 231 20.99 -23.92 -2.30
C GLN A 231 19.54 -23.42 -2.29
N ARG A 232 19.31 -22.13 -2.56
CA ARG A 232 17.96 -21.57 -2.63
C ARG A 232 17.19 -22.06 -3.86
N LEU A 233 17.87 -22.21 -4.99
CA LEU A 233 17.28 -22.74 -6.22
C LEU A 233 16.85 -24.21 -6.07
N ASP A 234 17.64 -25.01 -5.35
CA ASP A 234 17.35 -26.44 -5.10
C ASP A 234 16.28 -26.67 -4.02
N ALA A 235 15.95 -25.66 -3.21
CA ALA A 235 15.01 -25.81 -2.08
C ALA A 235 13.52 -25.82 -2.50
N HIS A 236 13.20 -25.49 -3.75
CA HIS A 236 11.83 -25.38 -4.26
C HIS A 236 11.54 -26.50 -5.27
N GLU A 237 11.12 -27.67 -4.78
CA GLU A 237 10.85 -28.84 -5.64
C GLU A 237 9.51 -28.74 -6.39
N ASP A 238 8.51 -28.03 -5.83
CA ASP A 238 7.12 -28.02 -6.35
C ASP A 238 6.67 -26.68 -6.98
N GLU A 239 7.38 -25.58 -6.75
CA GLU A 239 7.00 -24.23 -7.21
C GLU A 239 8.16 -23.52 -7.93
N ASN A 240 7.83 -22.58 -8.82
CA ASN A 240 8.83 -21.77 -9.51
C ASN A 240 9.58 -20.88 -8.50
N PRO A 241 10.88 -21.12 -8.21
CA PRO A 241 11.60 -20.36 -7.19
C PRO A 241 11.61 -18.86 -7.50
N PHE A 242 11.62 -18.49 -8.78
CA PHE A 242 11.69 -17.12 -9.25
C PHE A 242 10.41 -16.32 -8.99
N GLU A 243 9.28 -16.96 -8.69
CA GLU A 243 8.01 -16.29 -8.37
C GLU A 243 7.90 -15.89 -6.89
N THR A 244 8.77 -16.45 -6.03
CA THR A 244 8.77 -16.17 -4.59
C THR A 244 9.19 -14.75 -4.23
N GLU A 245 9.94 -14.09 -5.12
CA GLU A 245 10.55 -12.78 -4.88
C GLU A 245 10.33 -11.86 -6.09
N GLN A 246 10.29 -10.55 -5.86
CA GLN A 246 10.09 -9.55 -6.93
C GLN A 246 11.41 -9.01 -7.50
N LEU A 247 12.45 -8.94 -6.68
CA LEU A 247 13.78 -8.45 -7.07
C LEU A 247 14.78 -9.58 -6.91
N VAL A 248 15.18 -10.21 -8.03
CA VAL A 248 16.05 -11.38 -8.02
C VAL A 248 17.40 -11.05 -8.62
N LEU A 249 18.45 -11.47 -7.92
CA LEU A 249 19.83 -11.41 -8.39
C LEU A 249 20.36 -12.85 -8.48
N SER A 250 20.75 -13.27 -9.67
CA SER A 250 21.24 -14.63 -9.91
C SER A 250 22.43 -14.65 -10.87
N SER A 251 23.13 -15.79 -10.88
CA SER A 251 24.23 -16.02 -11.80
C SER A 251 23.70 -16.43 -13.17
N LEU A 252 24.18 -15.76 -14.22
CA LEU A 252 23.87 -16.16 -15.59
C LEU A 252 24.38 -17.58 -15.90
N GLU A 253 25.57 -17.93 -15.40
CA GLU A 253 26.18 -19.24 -15.61
C GLU A 253 25.33 -20.38 -15.02
N HIS A 254 24.73 -20.15 -13.84
CA HIS A 254 23.88 -21.16 -13.21
C HIS A 254 22.61 -21.44 -14.02
N LEU A 255 22.00 -20.40 -14.61
CA LEU A 255 20.84 -20.57 -15.48
C LEU A 255 21.21 -21.32 -16.75
N LEU A 256 22.33 -20.97 -17.39
CA LEU A 256 22.77 -21.60 -18.63
C LEU A 256 23.14 -23.08 -18.47
N GLN A 257 23.63 -23.48 -17.29
CA GLN A 257 23.98 -24.88 -17.00
C GLN A 257 22.77 -25.76 -16.68
N ARG A 258 21.60 -25.16 -16.40
CA ARG A 258 20.39 -25.84 -15.93
C ARG A 258 19.16 -25.41 -16.74
N PRO A 259 18.82 -26.15 -17.82
CA PRO A 259 17.69 -25.83 -18.69
C PRO A 259 16.35 -25.69 -17.95
N GLU A 260 16.15 -26.47 -16.89
CA GLU A 260 14.96 -26.40 -16.03
C GLU A 260 14.81 -25.03 -15.35
N LEU A 261 15.89 -24.50 -14.77
CA LEU A 261 15.90 -23.19 -14.12
C LEU A 261 15.77 -22.06 -15.14
N SER A 262 16.39 -22.20 -16.31
CA SER A 262 16.21 -21.25 -17.41
C SER A 262 14.75 -21.13 -17.84
N ARG A 263 14.05 -22.27 -17.97
CA ARG A 263 12.62 -22.28 -18.30
C ARG A 263 11.79 -21.63 -17.20
N GLN A 264 12.03 -21.99 -15.95
CA GLN A 264 11.37 -21.36 -14.79
C GLN A 264 11.59 -19.85 -14.74
N ALA A 265 12.81 -19.37 -15.00
CA ALA A 265 13.11 -17.94 -15.05
C ALA A 265 12.39 -17.23 -16.20
N LEU A 266 12.21 -17.88 -17.36
CA LEU A 266 11.43 -17.33 -18.48
C LEU A 266 9.93 -17.26 -18.16
N ASP A 267 9.40 -18.26 -17.45
CA ASP A 267 7.98 -18.32 -17.07
C ASP A 267 7.61 -17.29 -15.96
N ALA A 268 8.60 -16.82 -15.18
CA ALA A 268 8.41 -15.91 -14.03
C ALA A 268 8.05 -14.44 -14.37
N SER A 269 7.71 -14.15 -15.62
CA SER A 269 7.10 -12.88 -16.10
C SER A 269 7.78 -11.60 -15.59
N TRP A 270 9.04 -11.38 -15.99
CA TRP A 270 9.82 -10.20 -15.60
C TRP A 270 9.44 -8.94 -16.39
N ASP A 271 9.31 -7.81 -15.70
CA ASP A 271 9.12 -6.50 -16.34
C ASP A 271 10.44 -5.94 -16.87
N LEU A 272 11.55 -6.25 -16.19
CA LEU A 272 12.88 -5.77 -16.52
C LEU A 272 13.93 -6.85 -16.25
N VAL A 273 14.82 -7.07 -17.22
CA VAL A 273 15.97 -7.96 -17.07
C VAL A 273 17.25 -7.15 -17.36
N ALA A 274 18.19 -7.17 -16.42
CA ALA A 274 19.52 -6.61 -16.59
C ALA A 274 20.54 -7.75 -16.67
N ILE A 275 21.39 -7.73 -17.69
CA ILE A 275 22.44 -8.73 -17.88
C ILE A 275 23.78 -7.99 -17.89
N ASP A 276 24.62 -8.27 -16.91
CA ASP A 276 25.98 -7.73 -16.84
C ASP A 276 26.96 -8.62 -17.58
N GLU A 277 28.02 -8.03 -18.12
CA GLU A 277 29.04 -8.71 -18.93
C GLU A 277 28.47 -9.61 -20.05
N ALA A 278 27.42 -9.12 -20.72
CA ALA A 278 26.75 -9.83 -21.82
C ALA A 278 27.67 -10.20 -23.00
N HIS A 279 28.88 -9.63 -23.06
CA HIS A 279 29.88 -9.96 -24.07
C HIS A 279 30.44 -11.40 -23.92
N HIS A 280 30.25 -12.05 -22.77
CA HIS A 280 30.55 -13.47 -22.59
C HIS A 280 29.57 -14.41 -23.30
N LEU A 281 28.43 -13.89 -23.78
CA LEU A 281 27.48 -14.66 -24.58
C LEU A 281 27.98 -14.76 -26.01
N HIS A 282 28.62 -15.87 -26.34
CA HIS A 282 29.04 -16.18 -27.69
C HIS A 282 27.84 -16.59 -28.54
N TRP A 283 27.53 -15.79 -29.57
CA TRP A 283 26.52 -16.13 -30.56
C TRP A 283 27.19 -16.64 -31.84
N SER A 284 26.70 -17.77 -32.36
CA SER A 284 27.04 -18.24 -33.70
C SER A 284 25.75 -18.51 -34.48
N ALA A 285 25.73 -18.09 -35.75
CA ALA A 285 24.56 -18.27 -36.63
C ALA A 285 24.18 -19.75 -36.85
N GLN A 286 25.09 -20.68 -36.57
CA GLN A 286 24.88 -22.13 -36.71
C GLN A 286 24.33 -22.80 -35.44
N GLY A 287 24.33 -22.11 -34.29
CA GLY A 287 23.85 -22.63 -33.00
C GLY A 287 22.66 -21.87 -32.42
N ALA A 288 21.94 -21.09 -33.24
CA ALA A 288 20.74 -20.39 -32.80
C ALA A 288 19.54 -21.35 -32.80
N GLY A 289 19.35 -22.12 -31.72
CA GLY A 289 18.14 -22.94 -31.55
C GLY A 289 18.23 -24.24 -30.75
N ASP A 290 19.31 -24.49 -30.00
CA ASP A 290 19.37 -25.63 -29.05
C ASP A 290 19.09 -25.17 -27.61
#